data_AF-A0A6J3JNI7-F1
#
_entry.id   AF-A0A6J3JNI7-F1
#
_cell.length_a   1.000
_cell.length_b   1.000
_cell.length_c   1.000
_cell.angle_alpha   90.00
_cell.angle_beta   90.00
_cell.angle_gamma   90.00
#
_symmetry.space_group_name_H-M   'P 1'
#
loop_
_entity.id
_entity.type
_entity.pdbx_description
1 polymer ?
#
loop_
_entity_poly.entity_id
_entity_poly.type
_entity_poly.pdbx_seq_one_letter_code
_entity_poly.pdbx_strand_id
1 'polypeptide(L)'
;MKAASNSTGDQKVQISYYGPRTPPVKALLYLTGVEISLCADITRTGKAKPTRAVKDQRTWTWGPSGQGAILLVNCDRDNLKSSAMDCEDEEVLDSKDLQDMCLMTLSTKTPRDFFITHTLVLHVARSEMDKVRVFQATRGKLPSKYMVVLGPQRPSYSLMLPGGKCNTNFYVEGLAFPDTDFPGLITLTISMLHSSNLDFPETLVFQDSVVFRVAPWIMTPNTQPPQEVYACSIFENEDFLKSVIDLAKKAKCKLTICPEEENMDDQWMQDEMEIGYIQAPHKTLPVVFDSPRNRGLKEFPIKRVMGPDFGYVTRGPQAGGVSGLDSFGNLEVSPPVTVRGKEYPLGRILFGSCCYPSPHSQEMHQALQDFLRAQQVQAPVKLYSDWLSVGHVDEFLSFVPAPDRKGFRLLLASPRSCYRLFQEQQNEGHGEALMFQGVKKKNQQKIKNILSNKTLREHNSFVESCIDWNRELLKRELGLAESDIIDIPQLFKVKEFKAEAFFPNMVNMLVLGKYLGIPKPFGPIINGRCCLEEKVRSLLEPLGLHCTFINDFYTYHIRHGEVHCGTNVRRKPFSFKWWNMVP
;
A
#
# COMPACT_ATOMS: atom_id res chain seq x y z
N MET A 1 17.66 30.90 -29.79
CA MET A 1 18.72 31.84 -29.34
C MET A 1 19.70 31.07 -28.46
N LYS A 2 21.00 31.41 -28.44
CA LYS A 2 22.02 30.67 -27.67
C LYS A 2 22.12 31.08 -26.20
N ALA A 3 21.62 32.27 -25.84
CA ALA A 3 21.61 32.81 -24.50
C ALA A 3 20.41 33.75 -24.30
N ALA A 4 20.01 33.97 -23.04
CA ALA A 4 19.06 34.99 -22.67
C ALA A 4 19.62 36.41 -22.91
N SER A 5 18.75 37.31 -23.33
CA SER A 5 19.02 38.72 -23.60
C SER A 5 19.31 39.50 -22.32
N ASN A 6 20.19 40.50 -22.42
CA ASN A 6 20.49 41.43 -21.32
C ASN A 6 19.51 42.60 -21.28
N SER A 7 18.97 42.98 -22.44
CA SER A 7 17.97 44.05 -22.60
C SER A 7 16.93 43.68 -23.65
N THR A 8 15.76 44.31 -23.57
CA THR A 8 14.68 44.13 -24.54
C THR A 8 15.14 44.46 -25.97
N GLY A 9 14.91 43.55 -26.92
CA GLY A 9 15.23 43.74 -28.34
C GLY A 9 16.72 43.75 -28.68
N ASP A 10 17.59 43.18 -27.84
CA ASP A 10 19.05 43.19 -28.08
C ASP A 10 19.50 42.33 -29.26
N GLN A 11 18.66 41.39 -29.71
CA GLN A 11 18.90 40.56 -30.89
C GLN A 11 18.06 41.05 -32.07
N LYS A 12 18.63 40.99 -33.27
CA LYS A 12 18.00 41.50 -34.49
C LYS A 12 18.11 40.48 -35.62
N VAL A 13 17.02 40.34 -36.37
CA VAL A 13 16.96 39.61 -37.63
C VAL A 13 16.56 40.60 -38.72
N GLN A 14 17.41 40.74 -39.73
CA GLN A 14 17.11 41.56 -40.90
C GLN A 14 16.75 40.66 -42.07
N ILE A 15 15.53 40.83 -42.60
CA ILE A 15 15.06 40.14 -43.80
C ILE A 15 15.11 41.16 -44.94
N SER A 16 15.82 40.82 -46.02
CA SER A 16 15.96 41.71 -47.19
C SER A 16 15.23 41.09 -48.37
N TYR A 17 14.13 41.70 -48.79
CA TYR A 17 13.36 41.31 -49.97
C TYR A 17 13.93 42.05 -51.18
N TYR A 18 14.33 41.33 -52.23
CA TYR A 18 14.88 41.92 -53.45
C TYR A 18 14.32 41.21 -54.68
N GLY A 19 14.34 41.91 -55.82
CA GLY A 19 13.88 41.38 -57.11
C GLY A 19 14.71 41.95 -58.29
N PRO A 20 14.52 41.43 -59.52
CA PRO A 20 15.38 41.73 -60.66
C PRO A 20 15.49 43.21 -61.04
N ARG A 21 14.49 44.03 -60.69
CA ARG A 21 14.45 45.48 -60.94
C ARG A 21 13.99 46.29 -59.72
N THR A 22 14.00 45.69 -58.53
CA THR A 22 13.44 46.29 -57.32
C THR A 22 14.54 46.46 -56.28
N PRO A 23 14.79 47.69 -55.78
CA PRO A 23 15.74 47.92 -54.70
C PRO A 23 15.39 47.09 -53.45
N PRO A 24 16.38 46.61 -52.67
CA PRO A 24 16.11 45.79 -51.49
C PRO A 24 15.26 46.52 -50.45
N VAL A 25 14.15 45.91 -50.06
CA VAL A 25 13.31 46.36 -48.94
C VAL A 25 13.69 45.54 -47.70
N LYS A 26 13.93 46.23 -46.58
CA LYS A 26 14.35 45.61 -45.33
C LYS A 26 13.18 45.52 -44.35
N ALA A 27 12.94 44.33 -43.82
CA ALA A 27 12.15 44.14 -42.61
C ALA A 27 13.10 43.85 -41.44
N LEU A 28 12.87 44.50 -40.30
CA LEU A 28 13.64 44.31 -39.07
C LEU A 28 12.76 43.64 -38.03
N LEU A 29 13.25 42.55 -37.46
CA LEU A 29 12.63 41.83 -36.35
C LEU A 29 13.57 41.93 -35.14
N TYR A 30 13.07 42.51 -34.06
CA TYR A 30 13.77 42.59 -32.77
C TYR A 30 13.32 41.43 -31.89
N LEU A 31 14.28 40.74 -31.28
CA LEU A 31 14.06 39.55 -30.48
C LEU A 31 14.61 39.76 -29.07
N THR A 32 13.86 39.26 -28.08
CA THR A 32 14.28 39.17 -26.68
C THR A 32 14.31 37.71 -26.28
N GLY A 33 15.49 37.17 -26.01
CA GLY A 33 15.65 35.82 -25.49
C GLY A 33 15.47 35.76 -23.99
N VAL A 34 14.64 34.83 -23.52
CA VAL A 34 14.44 34.58 -22.09
C VAL A 34 14.59 33.10 -21.79
N GLU A 35 15.04 32.79 -20.58
CA GLU A 35 15.02 31.44 -20.02
C GLU A 35 13.87 31.39 -19.00
N ILE A 36 12.94 30.46 -19.20
CA ILE A 36 11.86 30.14 -18.26
C ILE A 36 11.81 28.62 -18.24
N SER A 37 12.13 28.02 -17.10
CA SER A 37 12.16 26.56 -16.97
C SER A 37 11.58 26.16 -15.63
N LEU A 38 10.49 25.38 -15.68
CA LEU A 38 9.92 24.73 -14.52
C LEU A 38 10.58 23.35 -14.40
N CYS A 39 11.21 23.08 -13.25
CA CYS A 39 11.99 21.87 -13.03
C CYS A 39 11.47 21.10 -11.80
N ALA A 40 11.43 19.78 -11.90
CA ALA A 40 11.27 18.85 -10.77
C ALA A 40 12.21 17.64 -10.93
N ASP A 41 12.19 16.69 -9.99
CA ASP A 41 13.01 15.47 -10.04
C ASP A 41 12.44 14.42 -11.01
N ILE A 42 12.41 14.76 -12.31
CA ILE A 42 11.87 13.89 -13.37
C ILE A 42 12.68 12.62 -13.60
N THR A 43 13.94 12.58 -13.14
CA THR A 43 14.85 11.43 -13.25
C THR A 43 14.85 10.57 -11.99
N ARG A 44 14.08 10.96 -10.96
CA ARG A 44 13.86 10.18 -9.74
C ARG A 44 15.15 9.89 -8.96
N THR A 45 16.01 10.91 -8.86
CA THR A 45 17.35 10.84 -8.23
C THR A 45 17.44 11.57 -6.88
N GLY A 46 16.33 12.14 -6.42
CA GLY A 46 16.26 13.00 -5.24
C GLY A 46 16.81 14.41 -5.47
N LYS A 47 17.02 14.83 -6.73
CA LYS A 47 17.58 16.15 -7.07
C LYS A 47 16.83 16.80 -8.24
N ALA A 48 16.20 17.94 -7.98
CA ALA A 48 15.72 18.83 -9.03
C ALA A 48 16.92 19.53 -9.70
N LYS A 49 17.50 18.92 -10.74
CA LYS A 49 18.54 19.57 -11.54
C LYS A 49 17.94 20.12 -12.85
N PRO A 50 18.27 21.37 -13.24
CA PRO A 50 17.95 21.86 -14.57
C PRO A 50 18.72 21.03 -15.59
N THR A 51 18.04 20.10 -16.24
CA THR A 51 18.64 19.27 -17.29
C THR A 51 18.73 20.11 -18.55
N ARG A 52 19.97 20.39 -19.00
CA ARG A 52 20.23 21.24 -20.17
C ARG A 52 19.82 20.61 -21.51
N ALA A 53 19.22 19.42 -21.58
CA ALA A 53 18.76 18.84 -22.85
C ALA A 53 17.80 17.62 -22.76
N VAL A 54 16.85 17.60 -23.71
CA VAL A 54 16.17 16.49 -24.44
C VAL A 54 14.92 15.78 -23.87
N LYS A 55 14.68 15.68 -22.56
CA LYS A 55 13.53 14.89 -22.08
C LYS A 55 12.27 15.73 -21.85
N ASP A 56 11.17 15.34 -22.49
CA ASP A 56 9.86 16.00 -22.39
C ASP A 56 9.29 15.87 -20.97
N GLN A 57 9.35 16.96 -20.18
CA GLN A 57 8.87 17.00 -18.78
C GLN A 57 7.34 16.90 -18.66
N ARG A 58 6.64 16.92 -19.79
CA ARG A 58 5.19 17.03 -19.90
C ARG A 58 4.48 15.68 -19.90
N THR A 59 5.22 14.59 -19.74
CA THR A 59 4.67 13.22 -19.77
C THR A 59 5.24 12.36 -18.65
N TRP A 60 4.41 11.47 -18.11
CA TRP A 60 4.84 10.40 -17.22
C TRP A 60 5.04 9.11 -18.02
N THR A 61 6.17 8.42 -17.80
CA THR A 61 6.40 7.08 -18.35
C THR A 61 6.92 6.13 -17.27
N TRP A 62 6.39 4.91 -17.28
CA TRP A 62 6.77 3.82 -16.38
C TRP A 62 8.12 3.20 -16.77
N GLY A 63 8.69 2.41 -15.86
CA GLY A 63 9.91 1.65 -16.11
C GLY A 63 11.21 2.38 -15.73
N PRO A 64 12.35 1.66 -15.74
CA PRO A 64 13.65 2.18 -15.31
C PRO A 64 14.22 3.25 -16.26
N SER A 65 13.79 3.25 -17.53
CA SER A 65 14.14 4.29 -18.51
C SER A 65 13.09 5.41 -18.58
N GLY A 66 12.03 5.30 -17.78
CA GLY A 66 10.93 6.25 -17.73
C GLY A 66 11.33 7.60 -17.14
N GLN A 67 10.38 8.53 -17.17
CA GLN A 67 10.54 9.89 -16.71
C GLN A 67 9.28 10.40 -16.01
N GLY A 68 9.45 11.48 -15.25
CA GLY A 68 8.39 12.20 -14.57
C GLY A 68 8.63 12.21 -13.05
N ALA A 69 8.14 13.27 -12.41
CA ALA A 69 8.34 13.48 -10.98
C ALA A 69 7.35 12.65 -10.16
N ILE A 70 7.71 12.38 -8.90
CA ILE A 70 6.87 11.62 -7.97
C ILE A 70 6.44 12.55 -6.85
N LEU A 71 5.16 12.48 -6.51
CA LEU A 71 4.52 13.24 -5.46
C LEU A 71 4.01 12.29 -4.39
N LEU A 72 4.32 12.56 -3.11
CA LEU A 72 3.70 11.85 -2.00
C LEU A 72 2.37 12.49 -1.63
N VAL A 73 1.42 11.70 -1.17
CA VAL A 73 0.28 12.22 -0.42
C VAL A 73 0.79 12.55 0.98
N ASN A 74 0.60 13.78 1.44
CA ASN A 74 1.10 14.24 2.74
C ASN A 74 0.13 13.85 3.87
N CYS A 75 -0.06 12.54 4.03
CA CYS A 75 -1.11 11.94 4.84
C CYS A 75 -0.66 11.51 6.24
N ASP A 76 0.53 11.90 6.69
CA ASP A 76 0.98 11.71 8.06
C ASP A 76 0.70 12.94 8.92
N ARG A 77 1.26 12.94 10.13
CA ARG A 77 1.00 13.98 11.13
C ARG A 77 2.28 14.31 11.89
N ASP A 78 3.11 15.14 11.27
CA ASP A 78 4.30 15.69 11.90
C ASP A 78 3.95 16.73 12.98
N ASN A 79 2.82 17.44 12.81
CA ASN A 79 2.33 18.35 13.84
C ASN A 79 1.70 17.61 15.03
N LEU A 80 2.49 17.46 16.10
CA LEU A 80 2.09 16.84 17.36
C LEU A 80 0.92 17.51 18.10
N LYS A 81 0.52 18.73 17.72
CA LYS A 81 -0.59 19.46 18.35
C LYS A 81 -1.94 19.27 17.63
N SER A 82 -1.92 18.80 16.38
CA SER A 82 -3.12 18.55 15.60
C SER A 82 -3.56 17.09 15.76
N SER A 83 -4.82 16.81 15.44
CA SER A 83 -5.32 15.45 15.23
C SER A 83 -5.49 15.10 13.75
N ALA A 84 -5.45 16.10 12.86
CA ALA A 84 -5.62 15.97 11.42
C ALA A 84 -4.31 15.57 10.71
N MET A 85 -4.42 15.09 9.47
CA MET A 85 -3.26 14.92 8.58
C MET A 85 -2.71 16.29 8.15
N ASP A 86 -1.42 16.37 7.87
CA ASP A 86 -0.77 17.63 7.51
C ASP A 86 -1.38 18.24 6.22
N CYS A 87 -1.82 17.41 5.27
CA CYS A 87 -2.48 17.89 4.06
C CYS A 87 -3.90 18.49 4.25
N GLU A 88 -4.50 18.41 5.44
CA GLU A 88 -5.86 18.91 5.68
C GLU A 88 -5.93 20.43 5.89
N ASP A 89 -4.82 21.08 6.26
CA ASP A 89 -4.75 22.53 6.43
C ASP A 89 -3.95 23.23 5.30
N GLU A 90 -3.73 24.53 5.43
CA GLU A 90 -3.01 25.36 4.47
C GLU A 90 -1.68 25.89 5.03
N GLU A 91 -1.15 25.27 6.10
CA GLU A 91 0.00 25.76 6.85
C GLU A 91 1.15 24.75 6.86
N VAL A 92 2.34 25.21 6.45
CA VAL A 92 3.58 24.46 6.70
C VAL A 92 4.07 24.81 8.10
N LEU A 93 3.77 23.96 9.07
CA LEU A 93 3.99 24.24 10.49
C LEU A 93 5.39 23.85 10.97
N ASP A 94 6.02 22.87 10.32
CA ASP A 94 7.32 22.39 10.72
C ASP A 94 8.24 22.06 9.53
N SER A 95 9.52 21.82 9.84
CA SER A 95 10.52 21.49 8.82
C SER A 95 10.55 20.02 8.43
N LYS A 96 9.77 19.17 9.12
CA LYS A 96 9.67 17.73 8.81
C LYS A 96 8.64 17.50 7.72
N ASP A 97 7.52 18.19 7.78
CA ASP A 97 6.46 18.28 6.78
C ASP A 97 7.04 18.62 5.38
N LEU A 98 7.98 19.58 5.33
CA LEU A 98 8.70 19.91 4.09
C LEU A 98 9.52 18.76 3.48
N GLN A 99 9.87 17.73 4.25
CA GLN A 99 10.60 16.56 3.77
C GLN A 99 9.69 15.54 3.07
N ASP A 100 8.38 15.63 3.31
CA ASP A 100 7.34 14.84 2.64
C ASP A 100 6.91 15.49 1.32
N MET A 101 7.13 16.79 1.19
CA MET A 101 6.85 17.57 -0.02
C MET A 101 7.92 17.42 -1.12
N CYS A 102 7.47 17.46 -2.37
CA CYS A 102 8.36 17.46 -3.54
C CYS A 102 8.82 18.88 -3.89
N LEU A 103 10.12 19.05 -4.13
CA LEU A 103 10.69 20.33 -4.58
C LEU A 103 10.48 20.54 -6.08
N MET A 104 9.84 21.65 -6.42
CA MET A 104 9.73 22.18 -7.78
C MET A 104 10.41 23.56 -7.85
N THR A 105 11.26 23.79 -8.85
CA THR A 105 11.99 25.07 -8.99
C THR A 105 11.66 25.72 -10.31
N LEU A 106 11.25 26.98 -10.27
CA LEU A 106 11.18 27.85 -11.44
C LEU A 106 12.49 28.63 -11.56
N SER A 107 13.21 28.42 -12.66
CA SER A 107 14.40 29.19 -13.01
C SER A 107 14.06 30.17 -14.13
N THR A 108 14.34 31.45 -13.90
CA THR A 108 14.18 32.51 -14.90
C THR A 108 15.48 33.26 -15.16
N LYS A 109 15.70 33.63 -16.43
CA LYS A 109 16.75 34.56 -16.84
C LYS A 109 16.19 35.50 -17.90
N THR A 110 15.93 36.74 -17.49
CA THR A 110 15.26 37.76 -18.30
C THR A 110 15.98 39.11 -18.21
N PRO A 111 15.72 40.05 -19.13
CA PRO A 111 16.02 41.48 -18.92
C PRO A 111 15.43 42.00 -17.60
N ARG A 112 16.04 43.05 -17.02
CA ARG A 112 15.60 43.59 -15.71
C ARG A 112 14.17 44.16 -15.73
N ASP A 113 13.78 44.70 -16.87
CA ASP A 113 12.50 45.35 -17.18
C ASP A 113 11.46 44.39 -17.78
N PHE A 114 11.80 43.10 -17.95
CA PHE A 114 10.97 42.15 -18.68
C PHE A 114 9.54 42.00 -18.11
N PHE A 115 9.43 41.92 -16.78
CA PHE A 115 8.15 41.73 -16.09
C PHE A 115 7.30 43.01 -15.98
N ILE A 116 7.71 44.12 -16.59
CA ILE A 116 6.85 45.31 -16.74
C ILE A 116 5.73 45.04 -17.76
N THR A 117 6.03 44.23 -18.79
CA THR A 117 5.11 43.95 -19.91
C THR A 117 4.70 42.48 -20.00
N HIS A 118 5.20 41.64 -19.09
CA HIS A 118 4.94 40.21 -19.05
C HIS A 118 4.68 39.75 -17.63
N THR A 119 3.78 38.79 -17.47
CA THR A 119 3.45 38.15 -16.19
C THR A 119 3.66 36.66 -16.31
N LEU A 120 4.18 36.03 -15.25
CA LEU A 120 4.22 34.58 -15.13
C LEU A 120 3.11 34.10 -14.22
N VAL A 121 2.30 33.16 -14.70
CA VAL A 121 1.18 32.58 -13.95
C VAL A 121 1.41 31.08 -13.80
N LEU A 122 1.58 30.63 -12.56
CA LEU A 122 1.59 29.22 -12.22
C LEU A 122 0.14 28.74 -12.07
N HIS A 123 -0.21 27.61 -12.67
CA HIS A 123 -1.58 27.09 -12.60
C HIS A 123 -1.64 25.57 -12.68
N VAL A 124 -2.78 25.03 -12.24
CA VAL A 124 -3.18 23.63 -12.30
C VAL A 124 -4.61 23.55 -12.84
N ALA A 125 -4.94 22.45 -13.51
CA ALA A 125 -6.29 22.23 -14.02
C ALA A 125 -7.31 22.19 -12.87
N ARG A 126 -8.53 22.71 -13.11
CA ARG A 126 -9.62 22.64 -12.12
C ARG A 126 -10.02 21.21 -11.74
N SER A 127 -9.75 20.23 -12.60
CA SER A 127 -9.96 18.81 -12.34
C SER A 127 -8.92 18.17 -11.42
N GLU A 128 -7.81 18.87 -11.15
CA GLU A 128 -6.68 18.37 -10.37
C GLU A 128 -6.39 19.23 -9.13
N MET A 129 -6.98 20.43 -9.05
CA MET A 129 -6.66 21.42 -8.01
C MET A 129 -7.04 20.98 -6.59
N ASP A 130 -8.02 20.08 -6.46
CA ASP A 130 -8.44 19.46 -5.19
C ASP A 130 -7.54 18.28 -4.78
N LYS A 131 -6.59 17.88 -5.64
CA LYS A 131 -5.68 16.74 -5.42
C LYS A 131 -4.23 17.18 -5.13
N VAL A 132 -3.93 18.49 -5.18
CA VAL A 132 -2.57 19.04 -4.99
C VAL A 132 -2.60 20.36 -4.24
N ARG A 133 -1.58 20.61 -3.41
CA ARG A 133 -1.28 21.93 -2.86
C ARG A 133 0.17 22.31 -3.15
N VAL A 134 0.40 23.59 -3.43
CA VAL A 134 1.73 24.12 -3.76
C VAL A 134 2.02 25.34 -2.89
N PHE A 135 3.15 25.29 -2.19
CA PHE A 135 3.65 26.37 -1.35
C PHE A 135 4.83 27.08 -1.98
N GLN A 136 4.90 28.39 -1.78
CA GLN A 136 6.06 29.20 -2.12
C GLN A 136 6.75 29.69 -0.84
N ALA A 137 8.07 29.52 -0.76
CA ALA A 137 8.86 30.09 0.32
C ALA A 137 8.97 31.63 0.17
N THR A 138 8.56 32.39 1.18
CA THR A 138 8.71 33.85 1.17
C THR A 138 10.17 34.26 1.40
N ARG A 139 10.70 35.14 0.55
CA ARG A 139 12.05 35.68 0.70
C ARG A 139 12.10 36.71 1.84
N GLY A 140 13.08 36.57 2.75
CA GLY A 140 13.51 37.67 3.62
C GLY A 140 12.95 37.73 5.05
N LYS A 141 12.18 36.74 5.52
CA LYS A 141 11.82 36.61 6.95
C LYS A 141 12.39 35.29 7.49
N LEU A 142 13.10 35.34 8.62
CA LEU A 142 13.42 34.15 9.43
C LEU A 142 12.41 34.07 10.58
N PRO A 143 11.78 32.91 10.83
CA PRO A 143 11.76 31.71 9.98
C PRO A 143 11.05 31.96 8.64
N SER A 144 11.45 31.24 7.60
CA SER A 144 10.83 31.34 6.26
C SER A 144 9.34 31.01 6.38
N LYS A 145 8.47 31.95 6.02
CA LYS A 145 7.02 31.69 5.94
C LYS A 145 6.72 31.05 4.59
N TYR A 146 5.91 30.00 4.60
CA TYR A 146 5.38 29.37 3.39
C TYR A 146 3.99 29.92 3.12
N MET A 147 3.68 30.15 1.86
CA MET A 147 2.38 30.66 1.43
C MET A 147 1.84 29.74 0.35
N VAL A 148 0.58 29.32 0.50
CA VAL A 148 -0.13 28.57 -0.52
C VAL A 148 -0.28 29.43 -1.78
N VAL A 149 0.26 28.93 -2.89
CA VAL A 149 0.11 29.55 -4.21
C VAL A 149 -0.91 28.80 -5.05
N LEU A 150 -0.97 27.48 -4.97
CA LEU A 150 -2.00 26.66 -5.61
C LEU A 150 -2.63 25.69 -4.61
N GLY A 151 -3.90 25.38 -4.79
CA GLY A 151 -4.62 24.40 -3.96
C GLY A 151 -6.11 24.32 -4.30
N PRO A 152 -6.92 23.63 -3.46
CA PRO A 152 -8.34 23.39 -3.71
C PRO A 152 -9.21 24.64 -3.88
N GLN A 153 -8.77 25.79 -3.35
CA GLN A 153 -9.46 27.08 -3.49
C GLN A 153 -8.85 27.95 -4.60
N ARG A 154 -7.66 27.62 -5.11
CA ARG A 154 -6.85 28.51 -5.95
C ARG A 154 -6.15 27.75 -7.09
N PRO A 155 -6.72 27.73 -8.31
CA PRO A 155 -6.15 26.98 -9.43
C PRO A 155 -5.01 27.72 -10.14
N SER A 156 -4.83 29.02 -9.88
CA SER A 156 -3.82 29.84 -10.53
C SER A 156 -3.26 30.93 -9.62
N TYR A 157 -1.99 31.28 -9.83
CA TYR A 157 -1.26 32.29 -9.08
C TYR A 157 -0.31 33.11 -9.97
N SER A 158 -0.49 34.44 -9.98
CA SER A 158 0.43 35.36 -10.66
C SER A 158 1.68 35.59 -9.82
N LEU A 159 2.84 35.20 -10.36
CA LEU A 159 4.12 35.25 -9.67
C LEU A 159 4.75 36.65 -9.75
N MET A 160 5.07 37.20 -8.58
CA MET A 160 5.82 38.45 -8.46
C MET A 160 7.33 38.14 -8.45
N LEU A 161 7.98 38.28 -9.61
CA LEU A 161 9.40 37.93 -9.79
C LEU A 161 10.22 39.14 -10.23
N PRO A 162 11.46 39.31 -9.72
CA PRO A 162 12.37 40.31 -10.24
C PRO A 162 12.89 39.89 -11.62
N GLY A 163 13.15 40.87 -12.50
CA GLY A 163 13.90 40.63 -13.73
C GLY A 163 15.37 40.27 -13.44
N GLY A 164 16.06 39.72 -14.42
CA GLY A 164 17.40 39.15 -14.25
C GLY A 164 17.37 37.64 -14.01
N LYS A 165 18.40 37.11 -13.34
CA LYS A 165 18.47 35.68 -12.98
C LYS A 165 17.79 35.45 -11.63
N CYS A 166 16.77 34.62 -11.60
CA CYS A 166 16.01 34.32 -10.40
C CYS A 166 15.68 32.82 -10.32
N ASN A 167 15.80 32.24 -9.13
CA ASN A 167 15.29 30.90 -8.83
C ASN A 167 14.23 31.00 -7.72
N THR A 168 13.07 30.41 -7.96
CA THR A 168 11.96 30.35 -7.00
C THR A 168 11.65 28.89 -6.72
N ASN A 169 11.68 28.52 -5.44
CA ASN A 169 11.38 27.17 -4.99
C ASN A 169 9.92 27.08 -4.55
N PHE A 170 9.29 25.98 -4.95
CA PHE A 170 7.95 25.57 -4.57
C PHE A 170 8.02 24.19 -3.93
N TYR A 171 7.18 23.97 -2.93
CA TYR A 171 7.01 22.68 -2.27
C TYR A 171 5.62 22.17 -2.60
N VAL A 172 5.55 20.94 -3.10
CA VAL A 172 4.33 20.34 -3.66
C VAL A 172 3.96 19.13 -2.83
N GLU A 173 2.70 19.06 -2.40
CA GLU A 173 2.13 17.90 -1.70
C GLU A 173 0.89 17.37 -2.44
N GLY A 174 0.71 16.05 -2.40
CA GLY A 174 -0.51 15.41 -2.86
C GLY A 174 -1.55 15.38 -1.75
N LEU A 175 -2.82 15.55 -2.11
CA LEU A 175 -3.95 15.56 -1.17
C LEU A 175 -4.81 14.30 -1.29
N ALA A 176 -4.59 13.50 -2.33
CA ALA A 176 -5.39 12.33 -2.63
C ALA A 176 -4.53 11.25 -3.29
N PHE A 177 -4.76 10.01 -2.87
CA PHE A 177 -4.23 8.82 -3.54
C PHE A 177 -4.90 8.58 -4.89
N PRO A 178 -4.24 7.86 -5.82
CA PRO A 178 -4.90 7.35 -7.02
C PRO A 178 -6.18 6.58 -6.65
N ASP A 179 -7.26 6.84 -7.37
CA ASP A 179 -8.59 6.27 -7.13
C ASP A 179 -9.38 6.18 -8.44
N THR A 180 -10.62 5.68 -8.41
CA THR A 180 -11.45 5.51 -9.63
C THR A 180 -11.61 6.80 -10.44
N ASP A 181 -11.75 7.94 -9.76
CA ASP A 181 -11.89 9.28 -10.35
C ASP A 181 -10.55 9.96 -10.64
N PHE A 182 -9.43 9.39 -10.20
CA PHE A 182 -8.13 10.03 -10.23
C PHE A 182 -7.00 9.05 -10.63
N PRO A 183 -6.48 9.12 -11.87
CA PRO A 183 -5.42 8.21 -12.35
C PRO A 183 -4.04 8.42 -11.69
N GLY A 184 -3.94 9.38 -10.76
CA GLY A 184 -2.72 9.70 -10.04
C GLY A 184 -1.78 10.62 -10.80
N LEU A 185 -2.23 11.39 -11.78
CA LEU A 185 -1.39 12.34 -12.53
C LEU A 185 -1.82 13.78 -12.25
N ILE A 186 -0.85 14.66 -11.96
CA ILE A 186 -1.07 16.09 -11.74
C ILE A 186 -0.11 16.86 -12.64
N THR A 187 -0.64 17.85 -13.36
CA THR A 187 0.15 18.69 -14.28
C THR A 187 0.21 20.12 -13.76
N LEU A 188 1.39 20.55 -13.33
CA LEU A 188 1.64 21.94 -12.95
C LEU A 188 2.24 22.69 -14.14
N THR A 189 1.63 23.82 -14.49
CA THR A 189 1.97 24.57 -15.70
C THR A 189 2.35 26.01 -15.36
N ILE A 190 3.42 26.50 -15.98
CA ILE A 190 3.81 27.91 -15.97
C ILE A 190 3.45 28.54 -17.31
N SER A 191 2.62 29.58 -17.29
CA SER A 191 2.24 30.37 -18.46
C SER A 191 2.90 31.74 -18.42
N MET A 192 3.49 32.17 -19.54
CA MET A 192 3.95 33.54 -19.74
C MET A 192 2.91 34.31 -20.54
N LEU A 193 2.40 35.37 -19.94
CA LEU A 193 1.40 36.26 -20.51
C LEU A 193 2.05 37.59 -20.87
N HIS A 194 1.63 38.17 -21.98
CA HIS A 194 1.99 39.51 -22.40
C HIS A 194 0.86 40.49 -22.09
N SER A 195 1.20 41.59 -21.43
CA SER A 195 0.26 42.57 -20.85
C SER A 195 0.68 44.02 -21.16
N SER A 196 1.30 44.27 -22.31
CA SER A 196 1.83 45.61 -22.63
C SER A 196 0.77 46.66 -23.00
N ASN A 197 -0.47 46.25 -23.26
CA ASN A 197 -1.53 47.16 -23.68
C ASN A 197 -2.77 46.96 -22.80
N LEU A 198 -3.17 48.01 -22.08
CA LEU A 198 -4.31 48.02 -21.17
C LEU A 198 -5.66 47.87 -21.90
N ASP A 199 -5.68 48.11 -23.22
CA ASP A 199 -6.89 48.02 -24.05
C ASP A 199 -7.19 46.60 -24.53
N PHE A 200 -6.28 45.63 -24.33
CA PHE A 200 -6.42 44.25 -24.82
C PHE A 200 -6.27 43.22 -23.69
N PRO A 201 -6.94 42.06 -23.80
CA PRO A 201 -6.70 40.94 -22.90
C PRO A 201 -5.25 40.45 -22.93
N GLU A 202 -4.81 39.89 -21.81
CA GLU A 202 -3.50 39.25 -21.71
C GLU A 202 -3.36 38.13 -22.75
N THR A 203 -2.24 38.12 -23.48
CA THR A 203 -1.99 37.13 -24.54
C THR A 203 -0.96 36.10 -24.10
N LEU A 204 -1.25 34.81 -24.31
CA LEU A 204 -0.33 33.73 -24.01
C LEU A 204 0.86 33.71 -24.99
N VAL A 205 2.08 33.75 -24.46
CA VAL A 205 3.33 33.74 -25.25
C VAL A 205 4.09 32.43 -25.13
N PHE A 206 4.06 31.80 -23.94
CA PHE A 206 4.81 30.57 -23.68
C PHE A 206 4.14 29.74 -22.59
N GLN A 207 4.27 28.41 -22.68
CA GLN A 207 3.92 27.48 -21.62
C GLN A 207 4.97 26.40 -21.46
N ASP A 208 5.21 26.04 -20.20
CA ASP A 208 5.93 24.83 -19.82
C ASP A 208 5.22 24.11 -18.69
N SER A 209 5.37 22.79 -18.61
CA SER A 209 4.69 22.00 -17.58
C SER A 209 5.55 20.84 -17.10
N VAL A 210 5.24 20.43 -15.87
CA VAL A 210 5.82 19.25 -15.22
C VAL A 210 4.67 18.34 -14.80
N VAL A 211 4.77 17.07 -15.14
CA VAL A 211 3.83 16.04 -14.71
C VAL A 211 4.38 15.29 -13.51
N PHE A 212 3.58 15.24 -12.45
CA PHE A 212 3.78 14.43 -11.26
C PHE A 212 2.90 13.19 -11.33
N ARG A 213 3.44 12.05 -10.89
CA ARG A 213 2.63 10.90 -10.49
C ARG A 213 2.56 10.81 -8.97
N VAL A 214 1.35 10.76 -8.44
CA VAL A 214 1.12 10.48 -7.01
C VAL A 214 1.54 9.05 -6.72
N ALA A 215 2.33 8.88 -5.66
CA ALA A 215 2.79 7.57 -5.21
C ALA A 215 1.59 6.72 -4.78
N PRO A 216 1.48 5.46 -5.25
CA PRO A 216 0.43 4.56 -4.81
C PRO A 216 0.68 4.08 -3.38
N TRP A 217 -0.37 3.62 -2.73
CA TRP A 217 -0.27 2.84 -1.50
C TRP A 217 0.15 1.38 -1.84
N ILE A 218 1.14 0.86 -1.11
CA ILE A 218 1.76 -0.44 -1.42
C ILE A 218 1.80 -1.31 -0.16
N MET A 219 1.25 -2.52 -0.26
CA MET A 219 1.18 -3.51 0.81
C MET A 219 2.44 -4.37 0.90
N THR A 220 2.69 -4.98 2.07
CA THR A 220 3.90 -5.81 2.29
C THR A 220 3.56 -7.28 2.62
N PRO A 221 4.05 -8.26 1.84
CA PRO A 221 3.74 -9.68 2.09
C PRO A 221 4.45 -10.20 3.32
N ASN A 222 3.96 -11.33 3.84
CA ASN A 222 4.57 -12.08 4.96
C ASN A 222 6.05 -12.45 4.77
N THR A 223 6.55 -12.41 3.53
CA THR A 223 7.96 -12.66 3.20
C THR A 223 8.87 -11.44 3.43
N GLN A 224 8.33 -10.24 3.56
CA GLN A 224 9.11 -9.05 3.90
C GLN A 224 9.56 -9.10 5.37
N PRO A 225 10.79 -8.62 5.70
CA PRO A 225 11.27 -8.60 7.06
C PRO A 225 10.34 -7.82 8.01
N PRO A 226 9.90 -8.42 9.13
CA PRO A 226 9.03 -7.75 10.09
C PRO A 226 9.79 -6.65 10.85
N GLN A 227 9.11 -5.56 11.19
CA GLN A 227 9.68 -4.43 11.92
C GLN A 227 8.94 -4.19 13.24
N GLU A 228 7.61 -4.27 13.23
CA GLU A 228 6.77 -4.02 14.40
C GLU A 228 5.53 -4.92 14.38
N VAL A 229 5.20 -5.49 15.53
CA VAL A 229 4.03 -6.35 15.74
C VAL A 229 3.02 -5.61 16.62
N TYR A 230 1.75 -5.75 16.28
CA TYR A 230 0.61 -5.16 16.99
C TYR A 230 -0.28 -6.27 17.54
N ALA A 231 -0.79 -6.11 18.76
CA ALA A 231 -1.73 -7.03 19.39
C ALA A 231 -2.59 -6.29 20.42
N CYS A 232 -3.69 -6.88 20.88
CA CYS A 232 -4.51 -6.35 21.98
C CYS A 232 -4.23 -7.07 23.30
N SER A 233 -4.21 -6.33 24.41
CA SER A 233 -4.40 -6.89 25.75
C SER A 233 -5.88 -6.97 26.04
N ILE A 234 -6.37 -8.16 26.40
CA ILE A 234 -7.76 -8.39 26.78
C ILE A 234 -7.82 -9.37 27.94
N PHE A 235 -8.98 -9.47 28.57
CA PHE A 235 -9.23 -10.39 29.68
C PHE A 235 -8.79 -11.83 29.36
N GLU A 236 -7.95 -12.42 30.24
CA GLU A 236 -7.43 -13.78 30.18
C GLU A 236 -6.53 -14.13 28.95
N ASN A 237 -5.89 -13.15 28.30
CA ASN A 237 -4.97 -13.40 27.18
C ASN A 237 -3.45 -13.26 27.47
N GLU A 238 -3.05 -13.22 28.74
CA GLU A 238 -1.67 -12.94 29.16
C GLU A 238 -0.67 -13.99 28.63
N ASP A 239 -1.05 -15.28 28.62
CA ASP A 239 -0.21 -16.36 28.10
C ASP A 239 -0.03 -16.29 26.58
N PHE A 240 -1.08 -15.86 25.87
CA PHE A 240 -1.01 -15.59 24.43
C PHE A 240 -0.04 -14.43 24.16
N LEU A 241 -0.23 -13.31 24.85
CA LEU A 241 0.64 -12.13 24.70
C LEU A 241 2.09 -12.45 25.06
N LYS A 242 2.35 -13.22 26.12
CA LYS A 242 3.70 -13.67 26.47
C LYS A 242 4.36 -14.43 25.32
N SER A 243 3.61 -15.31 24.67
CA SER A 243 4.11 -16.08 23.52
C SER A 243 4.42 -15.18 22.32
N VAL A 244 3.54 -14.21 22.03
CA VAL A 244 3.76 -13.21 20.96
C VAL A 244 4.95 -12.30 21.29
N ILE A 245 5.08 -11.85 22.54
CA ILE A 245 6.21 -11.06 23.04
C ILE A 245 7.53 -11.83 22.83
N ASP A 246 7.59 -13.09 23.22
CA ASP A 246 8.80 -13.90 23.09
C ASP A 246 9.14 -14.20 21.63
N LEU A 247 8.14 -14.36 20.76
CA LEU A 247 8.33 -14.49 19.32
C LEU A 247 8.87 -13.19 18.70
N ALA A 248 8.28 -12.03 19.04
CA ALA A 248 8.71 -10.72 18.57
C ALA A 248 10.14 -10.39 19.02
N LYS A 249 10.51 -10.73 20.27
CA LYS A 249 11.89 -10.62 20.77
C LYS A 249 12.87 -11.45 19.95
N LYS A 250 12.53 -12.71 19.62
CA LYS A 250 13.38 -13.57 18.76
C LYS A 250 13.56 -12.99 17.36
N ALA A 251 12.50 -12.41 16.80
CA ALA A 251 12.52 -11.76 15.50
C ALA A 251 13.14 -10.35 15.50
N LYS A 252 13.45 -9.79 16.67
CA LYS A 252 13.95 -8.42 16.88
C LYS A 252 12.99 -7.35 16.36
N CYS A 253 11.69 -7.57 16.55
CA CYS A 253 10.65 -6.61 16.17
C CYS A 253 10.24 -5.75 17.37
N LYS A 254 9.89 -4.49 17.11
CA LYS A 254 9.14 -3.68 18.07
C LYS A 254 7.79 -4.35 18.33
N LEU A 255 7.26 -4.20 19.53
CA LEU A 255 5.92 -4.67 19.87
C LEU A 255 5.10 -3.48 20.39
N THR A 256 3.88 -3.37 19.89
CA THR A 256 2.90 -2.36 20.32
C THR A 256 1.62 -3.08 20.74
N ILE A 257 1.24 -2.90 22.01
CA ILE A 257 0.06 -3.56 22.59
C ILE A 257 -1.03 -2.50 22.81
N CYS A 258 -2.20 -2.73 22.23
CA CYS A 258 -3.40 -1.91 22.46
C CYS A 258 -4.06 -2.35 23.77
N PRO A 259 -4.16 -1.47 24.78
CA PRO A 259 -4.73 -1.82 26.08
C PRO A 259 -6.28 -1.87 26.02
N GLU A 260 -6.90 -2.47 27.04
CA GLU A 260 -8.35 -2.70 27.10
C GLU A 260 -9.18 -1.42 26.99
N GLU A 261 -8.68 -0.31 27.56
CA GLU A 261 -9.37 0.98 27.53
C GLU A 261 -9.51 1.56 26.12
N GLU A 262 -8.69 1.10 25.18
CA GLU A 262 -8.69 1.56 23.80
C GLU A 262 -9.27 0.54 22.83
N ASN A 263 -9.08 -0.75 23.10
CA ASN A 263 -9.59 -1.78 22.21
C ASN A 263 -11.09 -2.04 22.38
N MET A 264 -11.70 -1.67 23.51
CA MET A 264 -13.15 -1.82 23.73
C MET A 264 -13.63 -3.26 23.48
N ASP A 265 -12.91 -4.24 24.03
CA ASP A 265 -13.11 -5.70 23.86
C ASP A 265 -12.89 -6.23 22.43
N ASP A 266 -12.33 -5.42 21.53
CA ASP A 266 -12.02 -5.81 20.16
C ASP A 266 -10.58 -6.32 20.03
N GLN A 267 -10.46 -7.63 20.00
CA GLN A 267 -9.18 -8.33 19.96
C GLN A 267 -8.58 -8.53 18.56
N TRP A 268 -9.31 -8.14 17.51
CA TRP A 268 -9.01 -8.49 16.12
C TRP A 268 -8.15 -7.43 15.45
N MET A 269 -6.89 -7.34 15.87
CA MET A 269 -5.93 -6.32 15.39
C MET A 269 -5.65 -6.43 13.87
N GLN A 270 -5.82 -7.61 13.27
CA GLN A 270 -5.69 -7.79 11.82
C GLN A 270 -6.83 -7.15 11.04
N ASP A 271 -8.04 -7.14 11.62
CA ASP A 271 -9.25 -6.80 10.88
C ASP A 271 -9.42 -5.30 10.65
N GLU A 272 -8.94 -4.48 11.59
CA GLU A 272 -9.18 -3.03 11.55
C GLU A 272 -8.26 -2.30 10.59
N MET A 273 -7.05 -2.81 10.34
CA MET A 273 -6.06 -2.06 9.58
C MET A 273 -5.06 -2.93 8.84
N GLU A 274 -4.40 -2.34 7.84
CA GLU A 274 -3.36 -2.97 7.05
C GLU A 274 -2.23 -1.96 6.84
N ILE A 275 -0.99 -2.39 7.04
CA ILE A 275 0.15 -1.47 7.08
C ILE A 275 0.94 -1.57 5.78
N GLY A 276 0.66 -0.62 4.90
CA GLY A 276 1.42 -0.40 3.67
C GLY A 276 2.46 0.70 3.79
N TYR A 277 2.92 1.20 2.66
CA TYR A 277 3.82 2.34 2.57
C TYR A 277 3.62 3.14 1.27
N ILE A 278 4.07 4.38 1.29
CA ILE A 278 4.27 5.21 0.11
C ILE A 278 5.76 5.49 -0.06
N GLN A 279 6.18 5.74 -1.30
CA GLN A 279 7.60 5.91 -1.60
C GLN A 279 7.83 6.89 -2.73
N ALA A 280 8.77 7.80 -2.50
CA ALA A 280 9.37 8.69 -3.47
C ALA A 280 10.91 8.58 -3.40
N PRO A 281 11.65 9.21 -4.32
CA PRO A 281 13.12 9.22 -4.28
C PRO A 281 13.69 9.93 -3.04
N HIS A 282 12.98 10.92 -2.51
CA HIS A 282 13.42 11.75 -1.38
C HIS A 282 12.93 11.23 -0.02
N LYS A 283 11.80 10.50 0.04
CA LYS A 283 11.16 10.05 1.28
C LYS A 283 10.40 8.74 1.09
N THR A 284 10.32 7.95 2.15
CA THR A 284 9.53 6.71 2.23
C THR A 284 8.96 6.63 3.63
N LEU A 285 7.64 6.44 3.75
CA LEU A 285 6.98 6.34 5.05
C LEU A 285 5.86 5.27 5.01
N PRO A 286 5.64 4.54 6.11
CA PRO A 286 4.52 3.62 6.26
C PRO A 286 3.19 4.38 6.27
N VAL A 287 2.15 3.77 5.71
CA VAL A 287 0.79 4.34 5.69
C VAL A 287 -0.19 3.26 6.11
N VAL A 288 -0.94 3.52 7.18
CA VAL A 288 -2.02 2.64 7.64
C VAL A 288 -3.22 2.81 6.72
N PHE A 289 -3.68 1.72 6.14
CA PHE A 289 -4.99 1.64 5.54
C PHE A 289 -5.97 1.18 6.62
N ASP A 290 -6.93 2.03 6.96
CA ASP A 290 -7.93 1.82 7.99
C ASP A 290 -9.24 1.31 7.36
N SER A 291 -9.70 0.16 7.85
CA SER A 291 -10.88 -0.54 7.35
C SER A 291 -12.16 0.18 7.77
N PRO A 292 -13.20 0.21 6.91
CA PRO A 292 -14.51 0.75 7.30
C PRO A 292 -15.24 -0.14 8.33
N ARG A 293 -14.63 -1.25 8.80
CA ARG A 293 -15.15 -2.15 9.83
C ARG A 293 -15.64 -1.43 11.09
N ASN A 294 -14.92 -0.41 11.56
CA ASN A 294 -15.37 0.55 12.58
C ASN A 294 -15.96 -0.09 13.86
N ARG A 295 -15.28 -1.10 14.45
CA ARG A 295 -15.69 -1.69 15.74
C ARG A 295 -14.92 -1.05 16.91
N GLY A 296 -14.41 -1.85 17.85
CA GLY A 296 -13.76 -1.34 19.06
C GLY A 296 -12.43 -0.66 18.76
N LEU A 297 -11.71 -1.17 17.76
CA LEU A 297 -10.40 -0.65 17.35
C LEU A 297 -10.45 0.58 16.43
N LYS A 298 -11.62 1.12 16.07
CA LYS A 298 -11.78 2.22 15.09
C LYS A 298 -10.92 3.46 15.34
N GLU A 299 -10.60 3.73 16.61
CA GLU A 299 -9.79 4.89 16.99
C GLU A 299 -8.28 4.58 16.98
N PHE A 300 -7.89 3.31 16.94
CA PHE A 300 -6.50 2.87 17.09
C PHE A 300 -5.63 3.34 15.91
N PRO A 301 -6.02 3.17 14.62
CA PRO A 301 -5.26 3.70 13.49
C PRO A 301 -5.05 5.21 13.56
N ILE A 302 -6.08 5.96 13.98
CA ILE A 302 -6.06 7.42 14.03
C ILE A 302 -5.26 7.96 15.22
N LYS A 303 -5.41 7.37 16.41
CA LYS A 303 -4.83 7.89 17.66
C LYS A 303 -3.45 7.33 17.96
N ARG A 304 -3.18 6.07 17.61
CA ARG A 304 -1.96 5.36 18.03
C ARG A 304 -1.00 5.06 16.89
N VAL A 305 -1.50 4.92 15.66
CA VAL A 305 -0.67 4.56 14.50
C VAL A 305 -0.29 5.79 13.69
N MET A 306 -1.25 6.61 13.28
CA MET A 306 -1.00 7.87 12.58
C MET A 306 -0.19 8.84 13.46
N GLY A 307 0.86 9.40 12.89
CA GLY A 307 1.78 10.27 13.59
C GLY A 307 2.96 10.68 12.70
N PRO A 308 4.04 11.21 13.29
CA PRO A 308 5.21 11.63 12.53
C PRO A 308 5.80 10.47 11.72
N ASP A 309 6.03 10.66 10.42
CA ASP A 309 6.49 9.64 9.50
C ASP A 309 5.58 8.39 9.44
N PHE A 310 4.28 8.51 9.73
CA PHE A 310 3.32 7.43 9.62
C PHE A 310 1.96 7.94 9.12
N GLY A 311 1.70 7.68 7.84
CA GLY A 311 0.51 8.18 7.15
C GLY A 311 -0.75 7.38 7.43
N TYR A 312 -1.89 7.95 7.04
CA TYR A 312 -3.21 7.38 7.21
C TYR A 312 -4.03 7.45 5.91
N VAL A 313 -4.83 6.42 5.64
CA VAL A 313 -5.82 6.41 4.57
C VAL A 313 -6.99 5.52 4.96
N THR A 314 -8.22 5.90 4.60
CA THR A 314 -9.42 5.06 4.76
C THR A 314 -10.32 5.15 3.52
N ARG A 315 -11.19 4.16 3.31
CA ARG A 315 -12.13 4.08 2.18
C ARG A 315 -13.40 3.33 2.60
N GLY A 316 -14.49 3.58 1.86
CA GLY A 316 -15.78 2.96 2.13
C GLY A 316 -16.65 3.77 3.10
N PRO A 317 -17.89 3.31 3.33
CA PRO A 317 -18.83 3.98 4.21
C PRO A 317 -18.37 3.85 5.68
N GLN A 318 -18.41 4.97 6.40
CA GLN A 318 -18.04 5.02 7.82
C GLN A 318 -19.21 4.65 8.76
N ALA A 319 -20.41 4.47 8.21
CA ALA A 319 -21.59 4.06 8.94
C ALA A 319 -22.50 3.16 8.08
N GLY A 320 -22.66 1.90 8.50
CA GLY A 320 -23.47 0.90 7.79
C GLY A 320 -22.90 0.50 6.43
N GLY A 321 -23.52 -0.48 5.78
CA GLY A 321 -23.11 -0.92 4.43
C GLY A 321 -21.77 -1.66 4.37
N VAL A 322 -21.29 -2.19 5.50
CA VAL A 322 -20.04 -2.94 5.65
C VAL A 322 -20.37 -4.40 5.97
N SER A 323 -19.58 -5.33 5.45
CA SER A 323 -19.68 -6.78 5.61
C SER A 323 -18.44 -7.36 6.32
N GLY A 324 -18.48 -8.65 6.66
CA GLY A 324 -17.31 -9.33 7.24
C GLY A 324 -16.11 -9.35 6.29
N LEU A 325 -16.34 -9.27 4.97
CA LEU A 325 -15.29 -9.26 3.94
C LEU A 325 -14.55 -7.92 3.81
N ASP A 326 -15.00 -6.89 4.53
CA ASP A 326 -14.33 -5.59 4.60
C ASP A 326 -13.26 -5.52 5.70
N SER A 327 -13.25 -6.50 6.62
CA SER A 327 -12.16 -6.70 7.57
C SER A 327 -10.87 -7.08 6.85
N PHE A 328 -9.72 -6.57 7.30
CA PHE A 328 -8.45 -6.75 6.60
C PHE A 328 -7.72 -8.07 6.88
N GLY A 329 -8.29 -9.00 7.66
CA GLY A 329 -7.96 -10.44 7.51
C GLY A 329 -8.31 -10.98 6.12
N ASN A 330 -9.24 -10.33 5.41
CA ASN A 330 -9.60 -10.61 4.03
C ASN A 330 -8.72 -9.90 2.99
N LEU A 331 -7.66 -9.19 3.40
CA LEU A 331 -6.78 -8.42 2.51
C LEU A 331 -5.32 -8.86 2.69
N GLU A 332 -4.79 -9.60 1.72
CA GLU A 332 -3.44 -10.18 1.75
C GLU A 332 -2.65 -9.81 0.49
N VAL A 333 -1.34 -10.06 0.46
CA VAL A 333 -0.52 -9.83 -0.73
C VAL A 333 0.48 -10.95 -0.94
N SER A 334 0.61 -11.38 -2.21
CA SER A 334 1.61 -12.38 -2.57
C SER A 334 3.04 -11.81 -2.46
N PRO A 335 4.05 -12.67 -2.30
CA PRO A 335 5.43 -12.30 -2.60
C PRO A 335 5.60 -11.91 -4.08
N PRO A 336 6.75 -11.31 -4.46
CA PRO A 336 7.07 -11.02 -5.85
C PRO A 336 7.02 -12.27 -6.74
N VAL A 337 6.37 -12.16 -7.90
CA VAL A 337 6.17 -13.28 -8.83
C VAL A 337 6.30 -12.83 -10.29
N THR A 338 6.60 -13.79 -11.17
CA THR A 338 6.56 -13.60 -12.63
C THR A 338 5.57 -14.59 -13.21
N VAL A 339 4.61 -14.08 -13.98
CA VAL A 339 3.48 -14.84 -14.50
C VAL A 339 3.45 -14.70 -16.02
N ARG A 340 3.75 -15.80 -16.73
CA ARG A 340 3.73 -15.84 -18.21
C ARG A 340 4.52 -14.70 -18.87
N GLY A 341 5.67 -14.34 -18.30
CA GLY A 341 6.53 -13.26 -18.79
C GLY A 341 6.23 -11.86 -18.24
N LYS A 342 5.12 -11.65 -17.52
CA LYS A 342 4.83 -10.41 -16.81
C LYS A 342 5.37 -10.45 -15.38
N GLU A 343 6.17 -9.47 -15.00
CA GLU A 343 6.73 -9.36 -13.66
C GLU A 343 5.81 -8.56 -12.73
N TYR A 344 5.62 -9.07 -11.51
CA TYR A 344 4.96 -8.41 -10.40
C TYR A 344 5.98 -8.27 -9.26
N PRO A 345 6.91 -7.31 -9.34
CA PRO A 345 8.05 -7.20 -8.43
C PRO A 345 7.65 -6.79 -7.00
N LEU A 346 6.40 -6.33 -6.82
CA LEU A 346 5.80 -5.98 -5.54
C LEU A 346 4.73 -7.01 -5.10
N GLY A 347 4.59 -8.11 -5.84
CA GLY A 347 3.53 -9.09 -5.64
C GLY A 347 2.17 -8.63 -6.18
N ARG A 348 1.12 -9.37 -5.82
CA ARG A 348 -0.27 -9.10 -6.20
C ARG A 348 -1.15 -9.15 -4.96
N ILE A 349 -1.99 -8.13 -4.77
CA ILE A 349 -2.99 -8.12 -3.70
C ILE A 349 -3.97 -9.28 -3.92
N LEU A 350 -4.36 -9.94 -2.84
CA LEU A 350 -5.30 -11.05 -2.77
C LEU A 350 -6.40 -10.64 -1.81
N PHE A 351 -7.65 -10.73 -2.23
CA PHE A 351 -8.77 -10.55 -1.31
C PHE A 351 -9.91 -11.49 -1.63
N GLY A 352 -10.66 -11.87 -0.61
CA GLY A 352 -11.73 -12.84 -0.73
C GLY A 352 -13.05 -12.21 -1.18
N SER A 353 -13.83 -13.00 -1.92
CA SER A 353 -15.09 -12.65 -2.54
C SER A 353 -15.94 -13.92 -2.71
N CYS A 354 -17.15 -13.76 -3.25
CA CYS A 354 -18.00 -14.87 -3.63
C CYS A 354 -17.64 -15.40 -5.03
N CYS A 355 -18.04 -16.63 -5.34
CA CYS A 355 -17.86 -17.20 -6.69
C CYS A 355 -18.69 -16.47 -7.76
N TYR A 356 -19.89 -16.04 -7.39
CA TYR A 356 -20.80 -15.26 -8.23
C TYR A 356 -21.73 -14.42 -7.35
N PRO A 357 -22.14 -13.22 -7.79
CA PRO A 357 -23.09 -12.41 -7.05
C PRO A 357 -24.43 -13.11 -6.88
N SER A 358 -24.91 -13.22 -5.64
CA SER A 358 -26.23 -13.75 -5.29
C SER A 358 -26.81 -12.94 -4.12
N PRO A 359 -28.13 -13.03 -3.85
CA PRO A 359 -28.74 -12.32 -2.72
C PRO A 359 -28.14 -12.65 -1.34
N HIS A 360 -27.41 -13.76 -1.22
CA HIS A 360 -26.78 -14.20 0.03
C HIS A 360 -25.25 -14.12 0.00
N SER A 361 -24.65 -13.66 -1.10
CA SER A 361 -23.20 -13.55 -1.22
C SER A 361 -22.70 -12.26 -0.62
N GLN A 362 -21.54 -12.31 0.02
CA GLN A 362 -20.81 -11.12 0.45
C GLN A 362 -19.70 -10.79 -0.55
N GLU A 363 -19.41 -9.50 -0.68
CA GLU A 363 -18.21 -9.00 -1.36
C GLU A 363 -17.60 -7.88 -0.53
N MET A 364 -16.28 -7.73 -0.60
CA MET A 364 -15.60 -6.51 -0.14
C MET A 364 -16.22 -5.29 -0.83
N HIS A 365 -16.46 -4.23 -0.09
CA HIS A 365 -17.10 -3.02 -0.55
C HIS A 365 -16.38 -2.43 -1.78
N GLN A 366 -17.17 -1.95 -2.75
CA GLN A 366 -16.65 -1.52 -4.05
C GLN A 366 -15.56 -0.43 -3.93
N ALA A 367 -15.72 0.52 -3.00
CA ALA A 367 -14.73 1.56 -2.76
C ALA A 367 -13.34 1.03 -2.34
N LEU A 368 -13.28 -0.10 -1.62
CA LEU A 368 -12.01 -0.75 -1.27
C LEU A 368 -11.41 -1.43 -2.52
N GLN A 369 -12.23 -2.18 -3.26
CA GLN A 369 -11.79 -2.85 -4.49
C GLN A 369 -11.24 -1.84 -5.52
N ASP A 370 -11.92 -0.72 -5.66
CA ASP A 370 -11.59 0.37 -6.58
C ASP A 370 -10.28 1.06 -6.19
N PHE A 371 -10.14 1.44 -4.92
CA PHE A 371 -8.91 2.00 -4.40
C PHE A 371 -7.71 1.07 -4.64
N LEU A 372 -7.84 -0.23 -4.30
CA LEU A 372 -6.75 -1.21 -4.47
C LEU A 372 -6.39 -1.41 -5.96
N ARG A 373 -7.37 -1.37 -6.88
CA ARG A 373 -7.11 -1.44 -8.32
C ARG A 373 -6.42 -0.19 -8.85
N ALA A 374 -6.83 0.99 -8.38
CA ALA A 374 -6.31 2.28 -8.84
C ALA A 374 -4.80 2.45 -8.54
N GLN A 375 -4.28 1.74 -7.53
CA GLN A 375 -2.86 1.74 -7.19
C GLN A 375 -1.98 1.14 -8.31
N GLN A 376 -2.53 0.26 -9.17
CA GLN A 376 -1.91 -0.40 -10.33
C GLN A 376 -0.72 -1.33 -10.03
N VAL A 377 0.09 -1.05 -9.01
CA VAL A 377 1.41 -1.66 -8.79
C VAL A 377 1.37 -3.05 -8.13
N GLN A 378 0.23 -3.45 -7.57
CA GLN A 378 0.00 -4.79 -6.99
C GLN A 378 -1.33 -5.38 -7.49
N ALA A 379 -1.61 -5.24 -8.78
CA ALA A 379 -2.82 -5.68 -9.49
C ALA A 379 -3.62 -6.81 -8.79
N PRO A 380 -4.75 -6.48 -8.13
CA PRO A 380 -5.45 -7.41 -7.25
C PRO A 380 -6.00 -8.68 -7.92
N VAL A 381 -6.15 -9.74 -7.12
CA VAL A 381 -6.78 -11.03 -7.48
C VAL A 381 -7.90 -11.32 -6.50
N LYS A 382 -9.11 -11.60 -7.02
CA LYS A 382 -10.25 -12.03 -6.21
C LYS A 382 -10.16 -13.54 -5.94
N LEU A 383 -10.16 -13.92 -4.68
CA LEU A 383 -10.22 -15.32 -4.23
C LEU A 383 -11.64 -15.67 -3.78
N TYR A 384 -11.94 -16.96 -3.70
CA TYR A 384 -13.20 -17.46 -3.17
C TYR A 384 -13.08 -17.73 -1.67
N SER A 385 -13.67 -16.87 -0.84
CA SER A 385 -13.63 -17.00 0.63
C SER A 385 -15.02 -17.03 1.27
N ASP A 386 -16.08 -16.67 0.54
CA ASP A 386 -17.46 -16.62 1.03
C ASP A 386 -18.02 -18.00 1.45
N TRP A 387 -17.27 -19.09 1.33
CA TRP A 387 -17.65 -20.39 1.92
C TRP A 387 -17.34 -20.46 3.43
N LEU A 388 -16.50 -19.58 3.96
CA LEU A 388 -16.16 -19.46 5.38
C LEU A 388 -17.18 -18.61 6.13
N SER A 389 -17.34 -18.90 7.43
CA SER A 389 -18.26 -18.16 8.32
C SER A 389 -17.81 -16.73 8.53
N VAL A 390 -16.50 -16.52 8.74
CA VAL A 390 -15.89 -15.18 8.81
C VAL A 390 -15.62 -14.64 7.41
N GLY A 391 -15.08 -15.47 6.51
CA GLY A 391 -15.01 -15.16 5.09
C GLY A 391 -13.64 -14.66 4.66
N HIS A 392 -12.58 -14.88 5.43
CA HIS A 392 -11.28 -14.24 5.18
C HIS A 392 -10.32 -15.18 4.44
N VAL A 393 -9.38 -14.58 3.70
CA VAL A 393 -8.38 -15.36 2.96
C VAL A 393 -7.30 -15.94 3.86
N ASP A 394 -6.95 -15.24 4.94
CA ASP A 394 -5.99 -15.68 5.94
C ASP A 394 -6.40 -16.97 6.70
N GLU A 395 -7.66 -17.36 6.60
CA GLU A 395 -8.19 -18.63 7.14
C GLU A 395 -7.74 -19.84 6.30
N PHE A 396 -7.39 -19.69 5.03
CA PHE A 396 -7.03 -20.84 4.19
C PHE A 396 -5.71 -20.69 3.45
N LEU A 397 -5.08 -19.52 3.48
CA LEU A 397 -3.76 -19.30 2.88
C LEU A 397 -2.83 -18.47 3.77
N SER A 398 -1.54 -18.72 3.63
CA SER A 398 -0.47 -17.85 4.14
C SER A 398 0.79 -18.01 3.30
N PHE A 399 1.73 -17.06 3.38
CA PHE A 399 3.02 -17.16 2.73
C PHE A 399 4.15 -17.18 3.77
N VAL A 400 5.13 -18.04 3.56
CA VAL A 400 6.36 -18.09 4.36
C VAL A 400 7.60 -17.96 3.47
N PRO A 401 8.67 -17.30 3.95
CA PRO A 401 9.91 -17.22 3.20
C PRO A 401 10.54 -18.61 3.09
N ALA A 402 11.24 -18.86 1.97
CA ALA A 402 11.99 -20.09 1.74
C ALA A 402 13.34 -19.75 1.08
N PRO A 403 14.42 -20.49 1.38
CA PRO A 403 15.76 -20.20 0.84
C PRO A 403 15.93 -20.59 -0.64
N ASP A 404 14.96 -21.28 -1.23
CA ASP A 404 15.03 -21.88 -2.55
C ASP A 404 13.84 -21.45 -3.46
N ARG A 405 13.83 -21.96 -4.69
CA ARG A 405 12.76 -21.72 -5.68
C ARG A 405 12.51 -20.23 -5.90
N LYS A 406 11.26 -19.78 -5.68
CA LYS A 406 10.82 -18.39 -5.82
C LYS A 406 11.08 -17.55 -4.55
N GLY A 407 11.78 -18.10 -3.55
CA GLY A 407 12.04 -17.42 -2.28
C GLY A 407 10.93 -17.55 -1.24
N PHE A 408 9.89 -18.35 -1.52
CA PHE A 408 8.74 -18.53 -0.63
C PHE A 408 8.04 -19.88 -0.82
N ARG A 409 7.08 -20.16 0.06
CA ARG A 409 6.04 -21.18 -0.10
C ARG A 409 4.66 -20.59 0.19
N LEU A 410 3.67 -20.97 -0.60
CA LEU A 410 2.26 -20.79 -0.31
C LEU A 410 1.82 -21.94 0.60
N LEU A 411 1.31 -21.63 1.77
CA LEU A 411 0.68 -22.58 2.68
C LEU A 411 -0.81 -22.58 2.40
N LEU A 412 -1.40 -23.75 2.19
CA LEU A 412 -2.86 -23.90 2.07
C LEU A 412 -3.38 -24.85 3.14
N ALA A 413 -4.53 -24.51 3.73
CA ALA A 413 -5.24 -25.42 4.62
C ALA A 413 -5.67 -26.65 3.82
N SER A 414 -5.49 -27.87 4.35
CA SER A 414 -5.81 -29.09 3.61
C SER A 414 -6.46 -30.15 4.49
N PRO A 415 -7.80 -30.30 4.39
CA PRO A 415 -8.51 -31.45 4.92
C PRO A 415 -7.94 -32.79 4.46
N ARG A 416 -7.59 -32.92 3.18
CA ARG A 416 -6.99 -34.11 2.60
C ARG A 416 -5.70 -34.51 3.31
N SER A 417 -4.82 -33.54 3.58
CA SER A 417 -3.57 -33.77 4.31
C SER A 417 -3.84 -34.26 5.75
N CYS A 418 -4.86 -33.69 6.43
CA CYS A 418 -5.24 -34.11 7.77
C CYS A 418 -5.86 -35.53 7.81
N TYR A 419 -6.79 -35.84 6.91
CA TYR A 419 -7.35 -37.19 6.82
C TYR A 419 -6.29 -38.24 6.50
N ARG A 420 -5.33 -37.92 5.63
CA ARG A 420 -4.22 -38.82 5.33
C ARG A 420 -3.37 -39.09 6.57
N LEU A 421 -2.97 -38.02 7.28
CA LEU A 421 -2.21 -38.16 8.53
C LEU A 421 -2.95 -39.01 9.56
N PHE A 422 -4.24 -38.74 9.79
CA PHE A 422 -5.02 -39.51 10.75
C PHE A 422 -5.22 -40.97 10.32
N GLN A 423 -5.34 -41.24 9.02
CA GLN A 423 -5.39 -42.61 8.50
C GLN A 423 -4.07 -43.36 8.70
N GLU A 424 -2.93 -42.71 8.44
CA GLU A 424 -1.59 -43.25 8.70
C GLU A 424 -1.46 -43.61 10.20
N GLN A 425 -1.81 -42.69 11.09
CA GLN A 425 -1.77 -42.92 12.54
C GLN A 425 -2.72 -44.04 12.98
N GLN A 426 -3.90 -44.18 12.37
CA GLN A 426 -4.80 -45.30 12.66
C GLN A 426 -4.17 -46.64 12.23
N ASN A 427 -3.54 -46.69 11.06
CA ASN A 427 -2.90 -47.89 10.52
C ASN A 427 -1.69 -48.31 11.36
N GLU A 428 -1.00 -47.35 11.98
CA GLU A 428 0.09 -47.57 12.94
C GLU A 428 -0.40 -48.00 14.35
N GLY A 429 -1.71 -48.16 14.54
CA GLY A 429 -2.30 -48.62 15.79
C GLY A 429 -2.71 -47.52 16.77
N HIS A 430 -2.58 -46.25 16.38
CA HIS A 430 -2.91 -45.09 17.22
C HIS A 430 -4.35 -44.59 17.06
N GLY A 431 -5.27 -45.42 16.56
CA GLY A 431 -6.67 -45.05 16.31
C GLY A 431 -7.46 -44.59 17.56
N GLU A 432 -7.01 -44.95 18.76
CA GLU A 432 -7.59 -44.53 20.04
C GLU A 432 -7.07 -43.18 20.55
N ALA A 433 -6.03 -42.60 19.93
CA ALA A 433 -5.47 -41.31 20.35
C ALA A 433 -6.49 -40.18 20.25
N LEU A 434 -6.44 -39.24 21.20
CA LEU A 434 -7.50 -38.27 21.46
C LEU A 434 -7.16 -36.86 20.96
N MET A 435 -7.99 -36.33 20.07
CA MET A 435 -8.05 -34.91 19.75
C MET A 435 -8.55 -34.11 20.96
N PHE A 436 -8.04 -32.89 21.16
CA PHE A 436 -8.36 -31.99 22.27
C PHE A 436 -7.96 -32.51 23.65
N GLN A 437 -6.95 -33.38 23.70
CA GLN A 437 -6.38 -33.83 24.97
C GLN A 437 -5.79 -32.63 25.73
N GLY A 438 -6.20 -32.45 26.98
CA GLY A 438 -5.78 -31.32 27.83
C GLY A 438 -6.60 -30.03 27.67
N VAL A 439 -7.56 -29.97 26.75
CA VAL A 439 -8.48 -28.82 26.62
C VAL A 439 -9.69 -29.02 27.53
N LYS A 440 -9.90 -28.12 28.49
CA LYS A 440 -11.05 -28.15 29.41
C LYS A 440 -12.37 -27.82 28.67
N LYS A 441 -13.50 -28.37 29.13
CA LYS A 441 -14.84 -28.06 28.56
C LYS A 441 -14.97 -28.32 27.04
N LYS A 442 -14.10 -29.16 26.46
CA LYS A 442 -14.17 -29.60 25.06
C LYS A 442 -14.24 -31.12 25.01
N ASN A 443 -15.17 -31.65 24.22
CA ASN A 443 -15.32 -33.10 24.06
C ASN A 443 -14.15 -33.67 23.26
N GLN A 444 -13.44 -34.62 23.87
CA GLN A 444 -12.34 -35.34 23.23
C GLN A 444 -12.88 -36.31 22.17
N GLN A 445 -12.15 -36.44 21.07
CA GLN A 445 -12.54 -37.32 19.97
C GLN A 445 -11.38 -38.22 19.55
N LYS A 446 -11.64 -39.52 19.45
CA LYS A 446 -10.65 -40.50 18.99
C LYS A 446 -10.42 -40.35 17.48
N ILE A 447 -9.19 -40.57 17.02
CA ILE A 447 -8.85 -40.61 15.59
C ILE A 447 -9.84 -41.48 14.80
N LYS A 448 -10.11 -42.71 15.27
CA LYS A 448 -11.05 -43.63 14.60
C LYS A 448 -12.48 -43.09 14.48
N ASN A 449 -12.92 -42.25 15.43
CA ASN A 449 -14.25 -41.64 15.41
C ASN A 449 -14.30 -40.47 14.43
N ILE A 450 -13.22 -39.69 14.34
CA ILE A 450 -13.08 -38.62 13.34
C ILE A 450 -13.09 -39.21 11.93
N LEU A 451 -12.33 -40.27 11.69
CA LEU A 451 -12.22 -40.92 10.39
C LEU A 451 -13.53 -41.58 9.91
N SER A 452 -14.31 -42.12 10.85
CA SER A 452 -15.60 -42.79 10.58
C SER A 452 -16.81 -41.84 10.55
N ASN A 453 -16.65 -40.57 10.94
CA ASN A 453 -17.71 -39.56 10.88
C ASN A 453 -17.95 -39.11 9.42
N LYS A 454 -19.01 -39.66 8.81
CA LYS A 454 -19.40 -39.37 7.42
C LYS A 454 -19.75 -37.90 7.19
N THR A 455 -20.52 -37.29 8.09
CA THR A 455 -20.92 -35.87 7.98
C THR A 455 -19.71 -34.95 8.02
N LEU A 456 -18.77 -35.18 8.93
CA LEU A 456 -17.54 -34.39 8.99
C LEU A 456 -16.71 -34.55 7.70
N ARG A 457 -16.67 -35.76 7.13
CA ARG A 457 -15.98 -36.03 5.86
C ARG A 457 -16.65 -35.33 4.69
N GLU A 458 -17.98 -35.29 4.63
CA GLU A 458 -18.74 -34.54 3.61
C GLU A 458 -18.47 -33.05 3.71
N HIS A 459 -18.54 -32.47 4.91
CA HIS A 459 -18.17 -31.07 5.16
C HIS A 459 -16.77 -30.75 4.64
N ASN A 460 -15.80 -31.59 4.96
CA ASN A 460 -14.41 -31.38 4.55
C ASN A 460 -14.16 -31.67 3.06
N SER A 461 -14.96 -32.52 2.42
CA SER A 461 -14.89 -32.73 0.97
C SER A 461 -15.38 -31.50 0.20
N PHE A 462 -16.43 -30.85 0.71
CA PHE A 462 -16.87 -29.53 0.21
C PHE A 462 -15.77 -28.48 0.41
N VAL A 463 -15.21 -28.35 1.62
CA VAL A 463 -14.16 -27.38 1.91
C VAL A 463 -12.90 -27.62 1.07
N GLU A 464 -12.45 -28.86 0.92
CA GLU A 464 -11.32 -29.19 0.02
C GLU A 464 -11.60 -28.71 -1.40
N SER A 465 -12.83 -28.87 -1.91
CA SER A 465 -13.20 -28.39 -3.25
C SER A 465 -13.13 -26.86 -3.37
N CYS A 466 -13.53 -26.13 -2.33
CA CYS A 466 -13.39 -24.67 -2.27
C CYS A 466 -11.92 -24.23 -2.26
N ILE A 467 -11.07 -24.94 -1.52
CA ILE A 467 -9.63 -24.64 -1.44
C ILE A 467 -8.93 -25.03 -2.75
N ASP A 468 -9.29 -26.16 -3.37
CA ASP A 468 -8.75 -26.60 -4.67
C ASP A 468 -9.09 -25.60 -5.78
N TRP A 469 -10.30 -24.99 -5.76
CA TRP A 469 -10.63 -23.89 -6.66
C TRP A 469 -9.62 -22.73 -6.51
N ASN A 470 -9.34 -22.32 -5.27
CA ASN A 470 -8.40 -21.24 -5.00
C ASN A 470 -6.96 -21.65 -5.33
N ARG A 471 -6.59 -22.91 -5.13
CA ARG A 471 -5.28 -23.45 -5.50
C ARG A 471 -5.02 -23.26 -6.99
N GLU A 472 -5.97 -23.66 -7.83
CA GLU A 472 -5.82 -23.51 -9.29
C GLU A 472 -5.87 -22.04 -9.74
N LEU A 473 -6.69 -21.21 -9.08
CA LEU A 473 -6.66 -19.77 -9.31
C LEU A 473 -5.28 -19.18 -8.97
N LEU A 474 -4.75 -19.44 -7.78
CA LEU A 474 -3.46 -18.92 -7.31
C LEU A 474 -2.32 -19.41 -8.20
N LYS A 475 -2.33 -20.68 -8.63
CA LYS A 475 -1.37 -21.20 -9.61
C LYS A 475 -1.40 -20.43 -10.92
N ARG A 476 -2.59 -20.13 -11.43
CA ARG A 476 -2.76 -19.36 -12.67
C ARG A 476 -2.32 -17.90 -12.51
N GLU A 477 -2.78 -17.23 -11.47
CA GLU A 477 -2.64 -15.79 -11.27
C GLU A 477 -1.29 -15.37 -10.68
N LEU A 478 -0.60 -16.28 -9.98
CA LEU A 478 0.72 -16.05 -9.39
C LEU A 478 1.82 -16.89 -10.06
N GLY A 479 1.49 -17.71 -11.07
CA GLY A 479 2.46 -18.52 -11.80
C GLY A 479 3.15 -19.55 -10.90
N LEU A 480 2.40 -20.18 -10.01
CA LEU A 480 2.90 -21.18 -9.06
C LEU A 480 2.86 -22.59 -9.65
N ALA A 481 3.86 -23.39 -9.32
CA ALA A 481 3.83 -24.83 -9.49
C ALA A 481 3.41 -25.52 -8.18
N GLU A 482 3.06 -26.81 -8.25
CA GLU A 482 2.77 -27.61 -7.05
C GLU A 482 3.93 -27.61 -6.04
N SER A 483 5.16 -27.48 -6.52
CA SER A 483 6.34 -27.33 -5.67
C SER A 483 6.31 -26.04 -4.84
N ASP A 484 5.63 -25.00 -5.27
CA ASP A 484 5.58 -23.75 -4.51
C ASP A 484 4.53 -23.80 -3.37
N ILE A 485 3.76 -24.89 -3.27
CA ILE A 485 2.62 -25.05 -2.36
C ILE A 485 2.92 -26.13 -1.31
N ILE A 486 2.56 -25.85 -0.06
CA ILE A 486 2.60 -26.81 1.05
C ILE A 486 1.20 -26.93 1.66
N ASP A 487 0.71 -28.17 1.70
CA ASP A 487 -0.59 -28.50 2.29
C ASP A 487 -0.45 -28.68 3.82
N ILE A 488 -1.00 -27.75 4.59
CA ILE A 488 -1.03 -27.78 6.06
C ILE A 488 -2.25 -28.61 6.51
N PRO A 489 -2.07 -29.68 7.30
CA PRO A 489 -3.19 -30.49 7.80
C PRO A 489 -4.19 -29.65 8.60
N GLN A 490 -5.40 -29.46 8.08
CA GLN A 490 -6.43 -28.65 8.73
C GLN A 490 -7.81 -29.26 8.50
N LEU A 491 -8.63 -29.37 9.54
CA LEU A 491 -10.04 -29.78 9.40
C LEU A 491 -10.98 -28.61 9.63
N PHE A 492 -12.15 -28.70 9.01
CA PHE A 492 -13.25 -27.77 9.13
C PHE A 492 -14.54 -28.50 9.49
N LYS A 493 -15.54 -27.74 9.91
CA LYS A 493 -16.93 -28.19 10.07
C LYS A 493 -17.82 -27.14 9.41
N VAL A 494 -18.90 -27.57 8.78
CA VAL A 494 -19.91 -26.65 8.23
C VAL A 494 -21.02 -26.49 9.26
N LYS A 495 -21.40 -25.24 9.55
CA LYS A 495 -22.53 -24.85 10.37
C LYS A 495 -23.30 -23.77 9.59
N GLU A 496 -24.62 -23.89 9.50
CA GLU A 496 -25.46 -22.90 8.80
C GLU A 496 -24.94 -22.58 7.37
N PHE A 497 -24.50 -23.61 6.64
CA PHE A 497 -23.94 -23.53 5.28
C PHE A 497 -22.59 -22.81 5.13
N LYS A 498 -21.93 -22.42 6.24
CA LYS A 498 -20.60 -21.80 6.24
C LYS A 498 -19.59 -22.66 7.01
N ALA A 499 -18.33 -22.63 6.59
CA ALA A 499 -17.26 -23.39 7.21
C ALA A 499 -16.62 -22.65 8.38
N GLU A 500 -16.30 -23.39 9.44
CA GLU A 500 -15.51 -22.96 10.59
C GLU A 500 -14.37 -23.96 10.82
N ALA A 501 -13.26 -23.51 11.40
CA ALA A 501 -12.17 -24.39 11.79
C ALA A 501 -12.64 -25.44 12.82
N PHE A 502 -12.28 -26.71 12.60
CA PHE A 502 -12.65 -27.80 13.52
C PHE A 502 -11.77 -27.82 14.78
N PHE A 503 -10.48 -27.49 14.61
CA PHE A 503 -9.48 -27.20 15.64
C PHE A 503 -8.69 -25.95 15.22
N PRO A 504 -7.90 -25.31 16.12
CA PRO A 504 -7.19 -24.06 15.83
C PRO A 504 -6.48 -24.06 14.47
N ASN A 505 -6.81 -23.07 13.65
CA ASN A 505 -6.44 -23.07 12.24
C ASN A 505 -4.97 -22.75 12.02
N MET A 506 -4.16 -23.79 11.78
CA MET A 506 -2.70 -23.63 11.75
C MET A 506 -2.19 -22.76 10.61
N VAL A 507 -2.98 -22.49 9.56
CA VAL A 507 -2.56 -21.58 8.47
C VAL A 507 -2.66 -20.11 8.86
N ASN A 508 -3.58 -19.78 9.78
CA ASN A 508 -3.80 -18.43 10.31
C ASN A 508 -2.70 -18.07 11.34
N MET A 509 -1.45 -18.00 10.86
CA MET A 509 -0.24 -17.89 11.67
C MET A 509 0.44 -16.52 11.56
N LEU A 510 1.16 -16.13 12.62
CA LEU A 510 2.01 -14.94 12.62
C LEU A 510 3.39 -15.27 12.04
N VAL A 511 3.73 -14.66 10.89
CA VAL A 511 5.01 -14.88 10.20
C VAL A 511 5.98 -13.73 10.49
N LEU A 512 7.00 -13.99 11.31
CA LEU A 512 8.07 -13.05 11.64
C LEU A 512 9.40 -13.49 11.03
N GLY A 513 9.50 -13.38 9.71
CA GLY A 513 10.63 -13.88 8.94
C GLY A 513 10.71 -15.40 9.06
N LYS A 514 11.77 -15.92 9.71
CA LYS A 514 11.92 -17.36 9.94
C LYS A 514 11.22 -17.87 11.21
N TYR A 515 10.66 -17.01 12.05
CA TYR A 515 9.97 -17.40 13.28
C TYR A 515 8.46 -17.39 13.05
N LEU A 516 7.81 -18.54 13.26
CA LEU A 516 6.38 -18.71 13.02
C LEU A 516 5.64 -18.86 14.36
N GLY A 517 4.62 -18.05 14.56
CA GLY A 517 3.64 -18.18 15.65
C GLY A 517 2.39 -18.87 15.13
N ILE A 518 2.33 -20.19 15.29
CA ILE A 518 1.30 -21.06 14.72
C ILE A 518 0.24 -21.35 15.79
N PRO A 519 -1.06 -21.25 15.50
CA PRO A 519 -2.12 -21.68 16.41
C PRO A 519 -1.91 -23.12 16.88
N LYS A 520 -2.05 -23.38 18.18
CA LYS A 520 -1.79 -24.70 18.74
C LYS A 520 -2.99 -25.62 18.47
N PRO A 521 -2.85 -26.70 17.69
CA PRO A 521 -4.01 -27.47 17.22
C PRO A 521 -4.63 -28.38 18.29
N PHE A 522 -3.92 -28.66 19.40
CA PHE A 522 -4.31 -29.65 20.42
C PHE A 522 -4.63 -31.04 19.84
N GLY A 523 -3.80 -31.47 18.89
CA GLY A 523 -3.90 -32.75 18.19
C GLY A 523 -3.70 -33.99 19.07
N PRO A 524 -3.94 -35.19 18.49
CA PRO A 524 -3.68 -36.45 19.17
C PRO A 524 -2.22 -36.57 19.61
N ILE A 525 -2.01 -36.95 20.87
CA ILE A 525 -0.67 -37.15 21.43
C ILE A 525 -0.22 -38.58 21.15
N ILE A 526 0.86 -38.70 20.39
CA ILE A 526 1.46 -39.97 19.95
C ILE A 526 2.93 -39.90 20.30
N ASN A 527 3.43 -40.90 21.04
CA ASN A 527 4.82 -40.93 21.54
C ASN A 527 5.23 -39.63 22.28
N GLY A 528 4.30 -39.05 23.05
CA GLY A 528 4.53 -37.86 23.87
C GLY A 528 4.47 -36.52 23.12
N ARG A 529 4.18 -36.52 21.80
CA ARG A 529 4.11 -35.29 20.99
C ARG A 529 2.81 -35.23 20.20
N CYS A 530 2.36 -34.02 19.85
CA CYS A 530 1.18 -33.80 19.01
C CYS A 530 1.53 -34.10 17.55
N CYS A 531 0.86 -35.08 16.94
CA CYS A 531 1.19 -35.52 15.57
C CYS A 531 0.95 -34.42 14.52
N LEU A 532 -0.02 -33.52 14.73
CA LEU A 532 -0.25 -32.36 13.86
C LEU A 532 0.92 -31.37 13.93
N GLU A 533 1.39 -31.05 15.14
CA GLU A 533 2.54 -30.16 15.32
C GLU A 533 3.81 -30.77 14.71
N GLU A 534 4.06 -32.06 14.90
CA GLU A 534 5.17 -32.77 14.28
C GLU A 534 5.07 -32.74 12.75
N LYS A 535 3.87 -32.96 12.19
CA LYS A 535 3.67 -32.91 10.74
C LYS A 535 4.00 -31.52 10.20
N VAL A 536 3.51 -30.46 10.84
CA VAL A 536 3.83 -29.08 10.43
C VAL A 536 5.33 -28.79 10.54
N ARG A 537 5.98 -29.19 11.64
CA ARG A 537 7.45 -29.07 11.79
C ARG A 537 8.18 -29.78 10.65
N SER A 538 7.78 -31.01 10.31
CA SER A 538 8.40 -31.79 9.22
C SER A 538 8.27 -31.13 7.84
N LEU A 539 7.24 -30.29 7.63
CA LEU A 539 7.02 -29.56 6.38
C LEU A 539 7.79 -28.24 6.33
N LEU A 540 7.89 -27.53 7.46
CA LEU A 540 8.38 -26.14 7.51
C LEU A 540 9.82 -26.00 8.01
N GLU A 541 10.26 -26.81 8.97
CA GLU A 541 11.61 -26.74 9.53
C GLU A 541 12.72 -27.05 8.49
N PRO A 542 12.52 -27.93 7.48
CA PRO A 542 13.48 -28.10 6.39
C PRO A 542 13.72 -26.84 5.55
N LEU A 543 12.81 -25.85 5.60
CA LEU A 543 12.99 -24.55 4.95
C LEU A 543 13.76 -23.55 5.82
N GLY A 544 14.20 -23.96 7.01
CA GLY A 544 14.86 -23.09 7.99
C GLY A 544 13.89 -22.27 8.85
N LEU A 545 12.60 -22.64 8.87
CA LEU A 545 11.57 -21.98 9.67
C LEU A 545 11.48 -22.59 11.07
N HIS A 546 11.24 -21.76 12.08
CA HIS A 546 11.12 -22.17 13.47
C HIS A 546 9.65 -22.10 13.92
N CYS A 547 9.03 -23.26 14.12
CA CYS A 547 7.62 -23.37 14.48
C CYS A 547 7.40 -23.23 16.00
N THR A 548 6.73 -22.17 16.43
CA THR A 548 6.26 -21.97 17.81
C THR A 548 4.75 -22.10 17.86
N PHE A 549 4.23 -23.08 18.60
CA PHE A 549 2.78 -23.30 18.71
C PHE A 549 2.21 -22.53 19.89
N ILE A 550 1.36 -21.55 19.61
CA ILE A 550 0.80 -20.59 20.57
C ILE A 550 -0.61 -21.07 20.97
N ASN A 551 -0.88 -21.14 22.27
CA ASN A 551 -2.22 -21.46 22.75
C ASN A 551 -3.13 -20.22 22.65
N ASP A 552 -4.08 -20.27 21.75
CA ASP A 552 -5.08 -19.24 21.47
C ASP A 552 -6.51 -19.77 21.61
N PHE A 553 -6.69 -20.97 22.20
CA PHE A 553 -7.95 -21.72 22.12
C PHE A 553 -9.14 -20.96 22.70
N TYR A 554 -9.05 -20.48 23.94
CA TYR A 554 -10.17 -19.80 24.60
C TYR A 554 -10.24 -18.30 24.30
N THR A 555 -9.11 -17.70 23.93
CA THR A 555 -9.00 -16.26 23.69
C THR A 555 -9.41 -15.91 22.27
N TYR A 556 -9.02 -16.72 21.28
CA TYR A 556 -9.28 -16.45 19.86
C TYR A 556 -10.09 -17.57 19.19
N HIS A 557 -9.65 -18.84 19.23
CA HIS A 557 -10.25 -19.92 18.42
C HIS A 557 -11.76 -20.07 18.63
N ILE A 558 -12.24 -20.10 19.88
CA ILE A 558 -13.68 -20.22 20.18
C ILE A 558 -14.49 -18.99 19.73
N ARG A 559 -13.82 -17.86 19.43
CA ARG A 559 -14.39 -16.64 18.88
C ARG A 559 -14.18 -16.53 17.37
N HIS A 560 -13.84 -17.64 16.70
CA HIS A 560 -13.72 -17.79 15.24
C HIS A 560 -12.53 -17.07 14.58
N GLY A 561 -11.41 -16.92 15.28
CA GLY A 561 -10.15 -16.46 14.68
C GLY A 561 -8.95 -17.03 15.43
N GLU A 562 -7.73 -16.84 14.92
CA GLU A 562 -6.52 -17.40 15.53
C GLU A 562 -5.41 -16.35 15.71
N VAL A 563 -4.17 -16.78 15.90
CA VAL A 563 -2.98 -15.93 16.07
C VAL A 563 -2.89 -14.81 15.03
N HIS A 564 -3.07 -15.09 13.73
CA HIS A 564 -2.99 -14.04 12.70
C HIS A 564 -4.09 -13.02 12.88
N CYS A 565 -5.36 -13.42 12.99
CA CYS A 565 -6.49 -12.50 13.21
C CYS A 565 -6.31 -11.60 14.45
N GLY A 566 -5.64 -12.11 15.49
CA GLY A 566 -5.37 -11.39 16.74
C GLY A 566 -4.16 -10.46 16.71
N THR A 567 -3.38 -10.44 15.63
CA THR A 567 -2.14 -9.67 15.51
C THR A 567 -2.06 -8.92 14.19
N ASN A 568 -1.13 -7.98 14.05
CA ASN A 568 -0.84 -7.30 12.79
C ASN A 568 0.66 -6.96 12.73
N VAL A 569 1.23 -6.79 11.54
CA VAL A 569 2.68 -6.62 11.39
C VAL A 569 3.04 -5.54 10.36
N ARG A 570 3.75 -4.51 10.82
CA ARG A 570 4.47 -3.60 9.92
C ARG A 570 5.75 -4.27 9.45
N ARG A 571 5.96 -4.32 8.13
CA ARG A 571 7.14 -4.90 7.51
C ARG A 571 7.93 -3.87 6.71
N LYS A 572 9.18 -4.22 6.44
CA LYS A 572 10.09 -3.40 5.64
C LYS A 572 9.53 -3.21 4.23
N PRO A 573 9.48 -1.97 3.69
CA PRO A 573 9.15 -1.72 2.29
C PRO A 573 10.05 -2.48 1.31
N PHE A 574 9.56 -2.73 0.10
CA PHE A 574 10.37 -3.34 -0.96
C PHE A 574 11.56 -2.43 -1.32
N SER A 575 12.69 -3.06 -1.64
CA SER A 575 13.85 -2.37 -2.21
C SER A 575 13.60 -1.96 -3.67
N PHE A 576 12.81 -2.75 -4.40
CA PHE A 576 12.34 -2.42 -5.74
C PHE A 576 11.48 -1.16 -5.69
N LYS A 577 11.78 -0.21 -6.56
CA LYS A 577 11.06 1.07 -6.64
C LYS A 577 9.87 0.93 -7.56
N TRP A 578 8.68 1.22 -7.06
CA TRP A 578 7.41 0.97 -7.78
C TRP A 578 7.36 1.63 -9.16
N TRP A 579 7.95 2.81 -9.33
CA TRP A 579 7.99 3.51 -10.63
C TRP A 579 8.85 2.83 -11.71
N ASN A 580 9.70 1.86 -11.32
CA ASN A 580 10.53 1.10 -12.25
C ASN A 580 9.80 -0.12 -12.85
N MET A 581 8.59 -0.45 -12.39
CA MET A 581 7.79 -1.50 -13.05
C MET A 581 7.07 -0.95 -14.28
N VAL A 582 6.48 -1.86 -15.05
CA VAL A 582 5.53 -1.56 -16.13
C VAL A 582 4.22 -2.29 -15.78
N PRO A 583 3.26 -1.60 -15.12
CA PRO A 583 2.07 -2.22 -14.53
C PRO A 583 1.15 -2.98 -15.50
#